data_AF-A0A6J4F8M3-F1
#
_entry.id   AF-A0A6J4F8M3-F1
#
_cell.length_a   1.000
_cell.length_b   1.000
_cell.length_c   1.000
_cell.angle_alpha   90.00
_cell.angle_beta   90.00
_cell.angle_gamma   90.00
#
_symmetry.space_group_name_H-M   'P 1'
#
loop_
_entity.id
_entity.type
_entity.pdbx_description
1 polymer ?
#
loop_
_entity_poly.entity_id
_entity_poly.type
_entity_poly.pdbx_seq_one_letter_code
_entity_poly.pdbx_strand_id
1 'polypeptide(L)'
;MRRRALSFLHKPLRRDVDFRPRVVICGSMTFLPQMMHVHKELGEAHVPSVLPTLEDGVTLCTTLDTHDSVKRKLSLDHIRRIKNPSTFAILVVNMEKHGEIDYIGPNAFAEIAIAFATGKQIFLLNDVPHSYSDELTAWGATPLAGRVDYLVARHHSRLAELQPRQLSFFEDW
;
A
#
# COMPACT_ATOMS: atom_id res chain seq x y z
N MET A 1 -11.89 2.99 -59.64
CA MET A 1 -11.97 3.68 -58.33
C MET A 1 -11.94 2.61 -57.22
N ARG A 2 -10.76 2.21 -56.74
CA ARG A 2 -10.60 1.16 -55.72
C ARG A 2 -10.63 1.81 -54.32
N ARG A 3 -11.66 1.54 -53.51
CA ARG A 3 -11.68 1.95 -52.09
C ARG A 3 -11.02 0.86 -51.25
N ARG A 4 -9.86 1.19 -50.65
CA ARG A 4 -9.23 0.43 -49.57
C ARG A 4 -10.13 0.55 -48.33
N ALA A 5 -10.68 -0.57 -47.86
CA ALA A 5 -11.23 -0.65 -46.52
C ALA A 5 -10.05 -0.73 -45.53
N LEU A 6 -9.83 0.34 -44.77
CA LEU A 6 -8.96 0.36 -43.60
C LEU A 6 -9.66 -0.47 -42.52
N SER A 7 -9.27 -1.73 -42.38
CA SER A 7 -9.60 -2.54 -41.20
C SER A 7 -8.86 -1.94 -40.01
N PHE A 8 -9.52 -1.08 -39.24
CA PHE A 8 -9.11 -0.74 -37.88
C PHE A 8 -9.33 -1.98 -37.01
N LEU A 9 -8.38 -2.93 -37.09
CA LEU A 9 -8.18 -3.89 -36.02
C LEU A 9 -7.85 -3.07 -34.76
N HIS A 10 -8.84 -2.91 -33.88
CA HIS A 10 -8.56 -2.63 -32.48
C HIS A 10 -7.68 -3.77 -31.99
N LYS A 11 -6.36 -3.54 -31.92
CA LYS A 11 -5.49 -4.41 -31.14
C LYS A 11 -6.07 -4.44 -29.73
N PRO A 12 -6.47 -5.61 -29.19
CA PRO A 12 -6.85 -5.67 -27.80
C PRO A 12 -5.66 -5.16 -26.98
N LEU A 13 -5.91 -4.14 -26.15
CA LEU A 13 -5.00 -3.74 -25.08
C LEU A 13 -4.63 -5.01 -24.33
N ARG A 14 -3.34 -5.36 -24.30
CA ARG A 14 -2.84 -6.54 -23.56
C ARG A 14 -3.42 -6.51 -22.15
N ARG A 15 -4.39 -7.39 -21.88
CA ARG A 15 -5.12 -7.51 -20.61
C ARG A 15 -4.56 -8.64 -19.74
N ASP A 16 -3.25 -8.90 -19.85
CA ASP A 16 -2.55 -9.95 -19.10
C ASP A 16 -1.46 -9.34 -18.21
N VAL A 17 -1.84 -8.40 -17.36
CA VAL A 17 -1.06 -8.14 -16.15
C VAL A 17 -1.94 -8.63 -15.01
N ASP A 18 -1.52 -9.73 -14.40
CA ASP A 18 -2.12 -10.33 -13.21
C ASP A 18 -2.25 -9.24 -12.12
N PHE A 19 -3.41 -8.59 -12.06
CA PHE A 19 -3.69 -7.51 -11.13
C PHE A 19 -3.94 -8.13 -9.77
N ARG A 20 -2.85 -8.35 -9.02
CA ARG A 20 -2.94 -8.78 -7.64
C ARG A 20 -2.97 -7.57 -6.73
N PRO A 21 -4.11 -7.25 -6.09
CA PRO A 21 -4.15 -6.24 -5.04
C PRO A 21 -3.02 -6.47 -4.04
N ARG A 22 -2.34 -5.40 -3.63
CA ARG A 22 -1.22 -5.45 -2.71
C ARG A 22 -1.44 -4.55 -1.50
N VAL A 23 -0.69 -4.82 -0.44
CA VAL A 23 -0.65 -4.01 0.77
C VAL A 23 0.65 -3.20 0.80
N VAL A 24 0.57 -1.90 1.01
CA VAL A 24 1.78 -1.08 1.26
C VAL A 24 1.97 -0.95 2.77
N ILE A 25 3.15 -1.33 3.25
CA ILE A 25 3.48 -1.26 4.67
C ILE A 25 4.10 0.10 4.96
N CYS A 26 3.55 0.79 5.94
CA CYS A 26 3.91 2.14 6.37
C CYS A 26 4.32 2.11 7.85
N GLY A 27 5.06 3.11 8.30
CA GLY A 27 5.48 3.21 9.70
C GLY A 27 6.78 3.97 9.89
N SER A 28 7.17 4.16 11.16
CA SER A 28 8.48 4.75 11.45
C SER A 28 9.59 3.81 10.97
N MET A 29 10.65 4.33 10.36
CA MET A 29 11.84 3.52 10.00
C MET A 29 12.50 2.85 11.22
N THR A 30 12.27 3.36 12.44
CA THR A 30 12.65 2.67 13.70
C THR A 30 12.00 1.29 13.83
N PHE A 31 10.83 1.10 13.21
CA PHE A 31 10.05 -0.15 13.25
C PHE A 31 10.24 -1.01 12.00
N LEU A 32 11.30 -0.77 11.21
CA LEU A 32 11.61 -1.58 10.04
C LEU A 32 11.69 -3.09 10.33
N PRO A 33 12.31 -3.55 11.44
CA PRO A 33 12.32 -4.99 11.76
C PRO A 33 10.89 -5.57 11.90
N GLN A 34 9.98 -4.85 12.54
CA GLN A 34 8.58 -5.23 12.69
C GLN A 34 7.84 -5.20 11.36
N MET A 35 8.09 -4.18 10.52
CA MET A 35 7.57 -4.12 9.15
C MET A 35 8.04 -5.32 8.32
N MET A 36 9.31 -5.72 8.43
CA MET A 36 9.84 -6.90 7.74
C MET A 36 9.22 -8.21 8.25
N HIS A 37 8.96 -8.31 9.56
CA HIS A 37 8.27 -9.46 10.13
C HIS A 37 6.88 -9.63 9.54
N VAL A 38 6.08 -8.56 9.55
CA VAL A 38 4.72 -8.58 8.98
C VAL A 38 4.76 -8.78 7.46
N HIS A 39 5.72 -8.21 6.75
CA HIS A 39 5.92 -8.47 5.33
C HIS A 39 6.11 -9.97 5.04
N LYS A 40 6.89 -10.68 5.87
CA LYS A 40 7.09 -12.12 5.77
C LYS A 40 5.78 -12.88 6.03
N GLU A 41 5.06 -12.53 7.09
CA GLU A 41 3.77 -13.14 7.46
C GLU A 41 2.74 -13.00 6.33
N LEU A 42 2.61 -11.80 5.74
CA LEU A 42 1.77 -11.57 4.57
C LEU A 42 2.21 -12.41 3.37
N GLY A 43 3.53 -12.55 3.15
CA GLY A 43 4.09 -13.38 2.09
C GLY A 43 3.75 -14.87 2.24
N GLU A 44 3.84 -15.41 3.45
CA GLU A 44 3.45 -16.79 3.78
C GLU A 44 1.95 -17.03 3.51
N ALA A 45 1.12 -16.00 3.74
CA ALA A 45 -0.30 -15.99 3.42
C ALA A 45 -0.63 -15.64 1.95
N HIS A 46 0.38 -15.56 1.06
CA HIS A 46 0.21 -15.20 -0.35
C HIS A 46 -0.42 -13.82 -0.60
N VAL A 47 -0.25 -12.88 0.34
CA VAL A 47 -0.66 -11.48 0.22
C VAL A 47 0.54 -10.64 -0.24
N PRO A 48 0.54 -10.13 -1.49
CA PRO A 48 1.63 -9.28 -1.97
C PRO A 48 1.72 -8.02 -1.12
N SER A 49 2.90 -7.70 -0.62
CA SER A 49 3.12 -6.47 0.14
C SER A 49 4.41 -5.76 -0.23
N VAL A 50 4.48 -4.46 0.07
CA VAL A 50 5.59 -3.59 -0.31
C VAL A 50 6.07 -2.82 0.92
N LEU A 51 7.36 -2.93 1.22
CA LEU A 51 8.02 -2.18 2.28
C LEU A 51 8.41 -0.76 1.84
N PRO A 52 8.67 0.16 2.78
CA PRO A 52 9.37 1.41 2.51
C PRO A 52 10.74 1.12 1.88
N THR A 53 11.12 1.91 0.88
CA THR A 53 12.42 1.77 0.21
C THR A 53 13.53 2.10 1.21
N LEU A 54 14.49 1.18 1.35
CA LEU A 54 15.71 1.44 2.11
C LEU A 54 16.68 2.26 1.25
N GLU A 55 17.48 3.08 1.91
CA GLU A 55 18.65 3.65 1.27
C GLU A 55 19.66 2.53 1.02
N ASP A 56 19.63 1.94 -0.18
CA ASP A 56 20.75 1.13 -0.65
C ASP A 56 21.94 2.07 -0.86
N GLY A 57 22.78 2.21 0.18
CA GLY A 57 24.12 2.78 0.04
C GLY A 57 24.22 4.32 0.03
N VAL A 58 23.51 5.05 0.90
CA VAL A 58 23.93 6.43 1.26
C VAL A 58 25.08 6.35 2.28
N THR A 59 26.14 5.65 1.90
CA THR A 59 27.47 6.03 2.33
C THR A 59 27.88 7.15 1.38
N LEU A 60 28.26 8.30 1.95
CA LEU A 60 28.77 9.50 1.27
C LEU A 60 27.71 10.52 0.82
N CYS A 61 27.36 11.46 1.71
CA CYS A 61 27.38 12.91 1.40
C CYS A 61 27.01 13.72 2.65
N THR A 62 28.04 14.27 3.28
CA THR A 62 28.03 15.13 4.48
C THR A 62 27.61 16.57 4.17
N THR A 63 26.58 16.80 3.36
CA THR A 63 26.07 18.15 3.09
C THR A 63 24.56 18.21 3.33
N LEU A 64 24.11 19.24 4.04
CA LEU A 64 22.72 19.40 4.49
C LEU A 64 21.71 19.43 3.32
N ASP A 65 22.15 19.73 2.09
CA ASP A 65 21.32 19.74 0.87
C ASP A 65 20.97 18.34 0.32
N THR A 66 21.72 17.28 0.65
CA THR A 66 21.45 15.93 0.14
C THR A 66 20.42 15.18 0.98
N HIS A 67 20.34 15.45 2.28
CA HIS A 67 19.41 14.76 3.17
C HIS A 67 17.95 15.05 2.79
N ASP A 68 17.60 16.30 2.53
CA ASP A 68 16.24 16.68 2.15
C ASP A 68 15.84 16.19 0.77
N SER A 69 16.76 16.20 -0.19
CA SER A 69 16.50 15.69 -1.54
C SER A 69 16.34 14.17 -1.57
N VAL A 70 17.12 13.44 -0.78
CA VAL A 70 16.96 11.98 -0.60
C VAL A 70 15.64 11.68 0.11
N LYS A 71 15.36 12.34 1.24
CA LYS A 71 14.08 12.19 1.96
C LYS A 71 12.89 12.47 1.04
N ARG A 72 12.95 13.54 0.26
CA ARG A 72 11.92 13.88 -0.74
C ARG A 72 11.73 12.77 -1.76
N LYS A 73 12.82 12.23 -2.31
CA LYS A 73 12.77 11.14 -3.31
C LYS A 73 12.14 9.87 -2.71
N LEU A 74 12.56 9.47 -1.51
CA LEU A 74 12.05 8.29 -0.82
C LEU A 74 10.57 8.45 -0.47
N SER A 75 10.17 9.58 0.11
CA SER A 75 8.76 9.87 0.40
C SER A 75 7.92 9.87 -0.86
N LEU A 76 8.38 10.50 -1.96
CA LEU A 76 7.65 10.50 -3.23
C LEU A 76 7.51 9.09 -3.82
N ASP A 77 8.55 8.26 -3.77
CA ASP A 77 8.47 6.87 -4.24
C ASP A 77 7.46 6.08 -3.42
N HIS A 78 7.49 6.21 -2.09
CA HIS A 78 6.55 5.51 -1.22
C HIS A 78 5.11 5.98 -1.43
N ILE A 79 4.88 7.30 -1.55
CA ILE A 79 3.58 7.87 -1.90
C ILE A 79 3.07 7.33 -3.24
N ARG A 80 3.93 7.20 -4.26
CA ARG A 80 3.54 6.60 -5.54
C ARG A 80 3.13 5.13 -5.38
N ARG A 81 3.78 4.38 -4.48
CA ARG A 81 3.39 3.00 -4.17
C ARG A 81 2.01 2.96 -3.52
N ILE A 82 1.71 3.84 -2.57
CA ILE A 82 0.39 3.95 -1.94
C ILE A 82 -0.68 4.27 -2.99
N LYS A 83 -0.45 5.28 -3.83
CA LYS A 83 -1.40 5.74 -4.85
C LYS A 83 -1.61 4.75 -5.99
N ASN A 84 -0.76 3.73 -6.15
CA ASN A 84 -0.84 2.79 -7.25
C ASN A 84 -2.25 2.14 -7.29
N PRO A 85 -2.88 2.00 -8.47
CA PRO A 85 -4.18 1.33 -8.59
C PRO A 85 -4.22 -0.09 -8.02
N SER A 86 -3.11 -0.84 -8.06
CA SER A 86 -3.02 -2.18 -7.47
C SER A 86 -2.88 -2.18 -5.96
N THR A 87 -2.58 -1.04 -5.34
CA THR A 87 -2.61 -0.95 -3.88
C THR A 87 -4.06 -0.98 -3.42
N PHE A 88 -4.39 -2.01 -2.66
CA PHE A 88 -5.71 -2.21 -2.08
C PHE A 88 -5.81 -1.54 -0.70
N ALA A 89 -4.76 -1.68 0.09
CA ALA A 89 -4.70 -1.18 1.44
C ALA A 89 -3.30 -0.71 1.83
N ILE A 90 -3.24 0.09 2.88
CA ILE A 90 -2.02 0.29 3.65
C ILE A 90 -2.13 -0.46 4.99
N LEU A 91 -0.98 -0.89 5.52
CA LEU A 91 -0.84 -1.36 6.89
C LEU A 91 0.19 -0.51 7.61
N VAL A 92 -0.22 0.19 8.65
CA VAL A 92 0.64 1.04 9.46
C VAL A 92 1.14 0.26 10.66
N VAL A 93 2.45 0.06 10.77
CA VAL A 93 3.10 -0.56 11.93
C VAL A 93 3.33 0.52 12.99
N ASN A 94 2.37 0.65 13.90
CA ASN A 94 2.33 1.66 14.95
C ASN A 94 2.66 1.06 16.32
N MET A 95 3.95 0.83 16.59
CA MET A 95 4.44 0.32 17.88
C MET A 95 4.60 1.45 18.89
N GLU A 96 4.88 1.13 20.16
CA GLU A 96 5.26 2.13 21.14
C GLU A 96 6.57 2.85 20.75
N LYS A 97 6.60 4.17 20.87
CA LYS A 97 7.81 4.99 20.68
C LYS A 97 7.85 6.13 21.68
N HIS A 98 8.97 6.31 22.36
CA HIS A 98 9.18 7.44 23.30
C HIS A 98 8.08 7.56 24.37
N GLY A 99 7.50 6.43 24.82
CA GLY A 99 6.39 6.40 25.78
C GLY A 99 5.01 6.69 25.18
N GLU A 100 4.91 6.92 23.87
CA GLU A 100 3.64 7.01 23.15
C GLU A 100 3.28 5.63 22.60
N ILE A 101 2.20 5.05 23.13
CA ILE A 101 1.60 3.79 22.66
C ILE A 101 0.93 4.04 21.31
N ASP A 102 0.95 3.05 20.43
CA ASP A 102 0.33 3.14 19.09
C ASP A 102 0.89 4.27 18.21
N TYR A 103 2.15 4.64 18.42
CA TYR A 103 2.77 5.82 17.81
C TYR A 103 2.65 5.85 16.29
N ILE A 104 2.12 6.97 15.78
CA ILE A 104 2.09 7.31 14.35
C ILE A 104 2.84 8.63 14.16
N GLY A 105 3.99 8.56 13.50
CA GLY A 105 4.78 9.75 13.22
C GLY A 105 4.23 10.59 12.06
N PRO A 106 4.73 11.83 11.87
CA PRO A 106 4.23 12.75 10.85
C PRO A 106 4.22 12.19 9.41
N ASN A 107 5.25 11.41 9.05
CA ASN A 107 5.31 10.77 7.73
C ASN A 107 4.21 9.71 7.56
N ALA A 108 4.04 8.84 8.56
CA ALA A 108 3.01 7.80 8.53
C ALA A 108 1.61 8.40 8.52
N PHE A 109 1.38 9.48 9.27
CA PHE A 109 0.12 10.22 9.23
C PHE A 109 -0.17 10.78 7.83
N ALA A 110 0.83 11.36 7.15
CA ALA A 110 0.68 11.84 5.78
C ALA A 110 0.40 10.69 4.78
N GLU A 111 1.05 9.54 4.96
CA GLU A 111 0.81 8.32 4.18
C GLU A 111 -0.64 7.83 4.34
N ILE A 112 -1.18 7.86 5.57
CA ILE A 112 -2.59 7.53 5.86
C ILE A 112 -3.52 8.52 5.16
N ALA A 113 -3.27 9.82 5.25
CA ALA A 113 -4.11 10.83 4.60
C ALA A 113 -4.15 10.63 3.06
N ILE A 114 -3.04 10.21 2.45
CA ILE A 114 -2.98 9.90 1.02
C ILE A 114 -3.76 8.61 0.70
N ALA A 115 -3.65 7.59 1.56
CA ALA A 115 -4.41 6.36 1.42
C ALA A 115 -5.93 6.64 1.48
N PHE A 116 -6.37 7.44 2.46
CA PHE A 116 -7.75 7.92 2.58
C PHE A 116 -8.19 8.66 1.31
N ALA A 117 -7.43 9.67 0.89
CA ALA A 117 -7.76 10.49 -0.29
C ALA A 117 -7.78 9.69 -1.60
N THR A 118 -7.17 8.51 -1.64
CA THR A 118 -7.15 7.63 -2.82
C THR A 118 -7.99 6.35 -2.65
N GLY A 119 -8.86 6.31 -1.63
CA GLY A 119 -9.83 5.24 -1.43
C GLY A 119 -9.20 3.89 -1.08
N LYS A 120 -8.03 3.88 -0.45
CA LYS A 120 -7.38 2.66 0.03
C LYS A 120 -7.94 2.28 1.40
N GLN A 121 -8.00 0.99 1.71
CA GLN A 121 -8.28 0.57 3.08
C GLN A 121 -7.09 0.92 3.98
N ILE A 122 -7.37 1.31 5.22
CA ILE A 122 -6.36 1.74 6.18
C ILE A 122 -6.42 0.78 7.36
N PHE A 123 -5.33 0.05 7.58
CA PHE A 123 -5.17 -0.83 8.74
C PHE A 123 -4.06 -0.31 9.64
N LEU A 124 -4.28 -0.38 10.95
CA LEU A 124 -3.27 -0.13 11.97
C LEU A 124 -2.91 -1.46 12.61
N LEU A 125 -1.63 -1.77 12.77
CA LEU A 125 -1.21 -3.05 13.35
C LEU A 125 -1.73 -3.18 14.79
N ASN A 126 -1.64 -2.12 15.58
CA ASN A 126 -2.14 -2.07 16.95
C ASN A 126 -3.43 -1.23 17.01
N ASP A 127 -3.65 -0.46 18.06
CA ASP A 127 -4.87 0.32 18.24
C ASP A 127 -4.77 1.70 17.58
N VAL A 128 -5.85 2.49 17.63
CA VAL A 128 -5.87 3.88 17.18
C VAL A 128 -5.17 4.76 18.23
N PRO A 129 -4.11 5.51 17.87
CA PRO A 129 -3.46 6.40 18.82
C PRO A 129 -4.40 7.52 19.28
N HIS A 130 -4.33 7.86 20.57
CA HIS A 130 -5.12 8.93 21.16
C HIS A 130 -4.91 10.28 20.43
N SER A 131 -3.66 10.59 20.05
CA SER A 131 -3.23 11.84 19.41
C SER A 131 -3.95 12.16 18.09
N TYR A 132 -4.48 11.15 17.39
CA TYR A 132 -5.12 11.29 16.07
C TYR A 132 -6.44 10.50 15.98
N SER A 133 -7.06 10.24 17.13
CA SER A 133 -8.20 9.33 17.22
C SER A 133 -9.40 9.79 16.39
N ASP A 134 -9.72 11.08 16.42
CA ASP A 134 -10.83 11.67 15.66
C ASP A 134 -10.62 11.51 14.15
N GLU A 135 -9.46 11.92 13.62
CA GLU A 135 -9.17 11.84 12.18
C GLU A 135 -9.11 10.39 11.70
N LEU A 136 -8.41 9.52 12.42
CA LEU A 136 -8.21 8.13 12.00
C LEU A 136 -9.53 7.35 12.03
N THR A 137 -10.38 7.60 13.04
CA THR A 137 -11.73 7.02 13.09
C THR A 137 -12.59 7.55 11.95
N ALA A 138 -12.59 8.86 11.70
CA ALA A 138 -13.35 9.46 10.61
C ALA A 138 -12.89 8.99 9.22
N TRP A 139 -11.60 8.67 9.05
CA TRP A 139 -11.04 8.14 7.80
C TRP A 139 -11.20 6.62 7.66
N GLY A 140 -11.81 5.95 8.64
CA GLY A 140 -12.09 4.51 8.60
C GLY A 140 -10.86 3.64 8.81
N ALA A 141 -9.87 4.12 9.58
CA ALA A 141 -8.75 3.30 10.01
C ALA A 141 -9.24 2.14 10.87
N THR A 142 -8.79 0.93 10.55
CA THR A 142 -9.19 -0.29 11.25
C THR A 142 -8.02 -0.79 12.10
N PRO A 143 -8.10 -0.73 13.45
CA PRO A 143 -7.10 -1.32 14.32
C PRO A 143 -7.16 -2.85 14.24
N LEU A 144 -6.00 -3.50 14.26
CA LEU A 144 -5.90 -4.96 14.17
C LEU A 144 -5.57 -5.61 15.51
N ALA A 145 -5.12 -4.87 16.53
CA ALA A 145 -4.69 -5.44 17.81
C ALA A 145 -3.69 -6.63 17.63
N GLY A 146 -2.75 -6.49 16.69
CA GLY A 146 -1.76 -7.49 16.31
C GLY A 146 -2.27 -8.61 15.41
N ARG A 147 -3.57 -8.64 15.07
CA ARG A 147 -4.22 -9.72 14.32
C ARG A 147 -4.14 -9.50 12.81
N VAL A 148 -2.97 -9.76 12.22
CA VAL A 148 -2.71 -9.62 10.77
C VAL A 148 -3.61 -10.55 9.93
N ASP A 149 -4.10 -11.65 10.50
CA ASP A 149 -5.03 -12.59 9.88
C ASP A 149 -6.33 -11.93 9.38
N TYR A 150 -6.83 -10.87 10.04
CA TYR A 150 -7.98 -10.12 9.55
C TYR A 150 -7.69 -9.40 8.23
N LEU A 151 -6.51 -8.80 8.10
CA LEU A 151 -6.10 -8.14 6.87
C LEU A 151 -5.92 -9.17 5.74
N VAL A 152 -5.36 -10.34 6.05
CA VAL A 152 -5.25 -11.46 5.11
C VAL A 152 -6.63 -11.91 4.62
N ALA A 153 -7.57 -12.18 5.52
CA ALA A 153 -8.92 -12.58 5.17
C ALA A 153 -9.64 -11.53 4.31
N ARG A 154 -9.47 -10.25 4.64
CA ARG A 154 -10.05 -9.15 3.87
C ARG A 154 -9.43 -9.05 2.46
N HIS A 155 -8.12 -9.25 2.34
CA HIS A 155 -7.43 -9.29 1.05
C HIS A 155 -7.92 -10.45 0.17
N HIS A 156 -8.02 -11.67 0.71
CA HIS A 156 -8.56 -12.80 -0.04
C HIS A 156 -10.00 -12.59 -0.48
N SER A 157 -10.83 -12.00 0.38
CA SER A 157 -12.19 -11.61 0.00
C SER A 157 -12.19 -10.64 -1.17
N ARG A 158 -11.28 -9.65 -1.14
CA ARG A 158 -11.11 -8.70 -2.24
C ARG A 158 -10.67 -9.37 -3.54
N LEU A 159 -9.75 -10.34 -3.48
CA LEU A 159 -9.36 -11.13 -4.64
C LEU A 159 -10.56 -11.90 -5.23
N ALA A 160 -11.35 -12.54 -4.37
CA ALA A 160 -12.54 -13.27 -4.78
C ALA A 160 -13.61 -12.35 -5.41
N GLU A 161 -13.74 -11.09 -4.99
CA GLU A 161 -14.63 -10.11 -5.63
C GLU A 161 -14.19 -9.73 -7.07
N LEU A 162 -12.90 -9.82 -7.38
CA LEU A 162 -12.34 -9.43 -8.68
C LEU A 162 -12.44 -10.54 -9.74
N GLN A 163 -12.41 -11.81 -9.32
CA GLN A 163 -12.45 -12.97 -10.22
C GLN A 163 -13.77 -13.14 -11.01
N PRO A 164 -14.98 -12.91 -10.45
CA PRO A 164 -16.26 -13.03 -11.17
C PRO A 164 -16.37 -12.12 -12.40
N ARG A 165 -15.67 -10.98 -12.41
CA ARG A 165 -15.68 -10.04 -13.55
C ARG A 165 -14.84 -10.51 -14.74
N GLN A 166 -14.03 -11.55 -14.59
CA GLN A 166 -13.23 -12.12 -15.68
C GLN A 166 -13.95 -13.27 -16.41
N LEU A 167 -14.95 -13.90 -15.78
CA LEU A 167 -15.68 -15.04 -16.36
C LEU A 167 -16.88 -14.61 -17.23
N SER A 168 -17.47 -13.44 -17.01
CA SER A 168 -18.59 -12.94 -17.81
C SER A 168 -18.22 -12.47 -19.23
N PHE A 169 -16.97 -12.65 -19.67
CA PHE A 169 -16.51 -12.32 -21.03
C PHE A 169 -16.44 -13.54 -21.96
N PHE A 170 -16.74 -14.74 -21.44
CA PHE A 170 -16.62 -15.99 -22.20
C PHE A 170 -17.96 -16.66 -22.53
N GLU A 171 -19.10 -16.10 -22.11
CA GLU A 171 -20.43 -16.70 -22.35
C GLU A 171 -21.22 -16.07 -23.52
N ASP A 172 -20.63 -15.12 -24.26
CA ASP A 172 -21.28 -14.43 -25.40
C ASP A 172 -20.71 -14.80 -26.79
N TRP A 173 -20.28 -16.06 -27.00
CA TRP A 173 -19.87 -16.56 -28.33
C TRP A 173 -20.42 -17.96 -28.64
#